data_AF-A0A7M2WZS6-F1
#
_entry.id   AF-A0A7M2WZS6-F1
#
_cell.length_a   1.000
_cell.length_b   1.000
_cell.length_c   1.000
_cell.angle_alpha   90.00
_cell.angle_beta   90.00
_cell.angle_gamma   90.00
#
_symmetry.space_group_name_H-M   'P 1'
#
loop_
_entity.id
_entity.type
_entity.pdbx_description
1 polymer ?
#
loop_
_entity_poly.entity_id
_entity_poly.type
_entity_poly.pdbx_seq_one_letter_code
_entity_poly.pdbx_strand_id
1 'polypeptide(L)'
;MANENGKPAPDTIERLAKRLVDDTAAALGGAWTGLSAADRETIRLCAVDAAGLQVSGLLARSELEKDIWDTEQRQINAQLLNIAAVGQGHVADAFWTAFEIAGKGLGILIDKAL
;
A
#
# COMPACT_ATOMS: atom_id res chain seq x y z
N MET A 1 -6.17 -6.46 -15.63
CA MET A 1 -5.88 -7.42 -16.70
C MET A 1 -4.98 -8.50 -16.12
N ALA A 2 -5.45 -9.74 -16.01
CA ALA A 2 -4.65 -10.89 -15.59
C ALA A 2 -3.84 -11.43 -16.77
N ASN A 3 -2.70 -12.08 -16.51
CA ASN A 3 -1.96 -12.77 -17.56
C ASN A 3 -2.66 -14.07 -17.96
N GLU A 4 -2.21 -14.69 -19.05
CA GLU A 4 -2.74 -15.94 -19.64
C GLU A 4 -2.80 -17.16 -18.69
N ASN A 5 -2.24 -17.04 -17.48
CA ASN A 5 -2.26 -18.07 -16.44
C ASN A 5 -3.17 -17.74 -15.25
N GLY A 6 -4.03 -16.73 -15.34
CA GLY A 6 -4.91 -16.31 -14.25
C GLY A 6 -4.17 -15.73 -13.04
N LYS A 7 -2.86 -15.47 -13.16
CA LYS A 7 -2.09 -14.75 -12.16
C LYS A 7 -2.22 -13.24 -12.43
N PRO A 8 -2.31 -12.41 -11.38
CA PRO A 8 -2.19 -10.96 -11.55
C PRO A 8 -0.89 -10.70 -12.33
N ALA A 9 -0.96 -9.86 -13.37
CA ALA A 9 0.19 -9.58 -14.20
C ALA A 9 1.36 -9.09 -13.31
N PRO A 10 2.62 -9.47 -13.59
CA PRO A 10 3.78 -9.21 -12.71
C PRO A 10 3.93 -7.74 -12.27
N ASP A 11 3.42 -6.84 -13.10
CA ASP A 11 3.36 -5.40 -12.93
C ASP A 11 2.22 -4.90 -12.00
N THR A 12 1.39 -5.78 -11.45
CA THR A 12 0.22 -5.39 -10.65
C THR A 12 0.62 -4.84 -9.29
N ILE A 13 1.51 -5.54 -8.58
CA ILE A 13 2.02 -5.06 -7.27
C ILE A 13 2.79 -3.75 -7.47
N GLU A 14 3.67 -3.67 -8.47
CA GLU A 14 4.44 -2.46 -8.75
C GLU A 14 3.56 -1.26 -9.12
N ARG A 15 2.52 -1.45 -9.95
CA ARG A 15 1.55 -0.39 -10.27
C ARG A 15 0.78 0.09 -9.06
N LEU A 16 0.35 -0.83 -8.19
CA LEU A 16 -0.38 -0.51 -6.98
C LEU A 16 0.50 0.23 -5.98
N ALA A 17 1.73 -0.27 -5.78
CA ALA A 17 2.72 0.38 -4.93
C ALA A 17 3.03 1.79 -5.43
N LYS A 18 3.28 1.95 -6.75
CA LYS A 18 3.51 3.27 -7.33
C LYS A 18 2.33 4.21 -7.11
N ARG A 19 1.11 3.75 -7.37
CA ARG A 19 -0.09 4.55 -7.15
C ARG A 19 -0.25 4.95 -5.69
N LEU A 20 -0.02 4.01 -4.77
CA LEU A 20 -0.11 4.24 -3.34
C LEU A 20 0.89 5.30 -2.87
N VAL A 21 2.12 5.28 -3.40
CA VAL A 21 3.13 6.32 -3.14
C VAL A 21 2.68 7.68 -3.69
N ASP A 22 2.18 7.72 -4.94
CA ASP A 22 1.72 8.96 -5.57
C ASP A 22 0.53 9.57 -4.79
N ASP A 23 -0.43 8.74 -4.37
CA ASP A 23 -1.61 9.14 -3.58
C ASP A 23 -1.21 9.57 -2.15
N THR A 24 -0.26 8.88 -1.52
CA THR A 24 0.31 9.27 -0.21
C THR A 24 1.03 10.61 -0.31
N ALA A 25 1.82 10.83 -1.36
CA ALA A 25 2.51 12.09 -1.60
C ALA A 25 1.51 13.23 -1.84
N ALA A 26 0.43 12.99 -2.58
CA ALA A 26 -0.64 13.95 -2.81
C ALA A 26 -1.35 14.33 -1.49
N ALA A 27 -1.64 13.34 -0.64
CA ALA A 27 -2.26 13.56 0.67
C ALA A 27 -1.36 14.34 1.63
N LEU A 28 -0.05 14.10 1.59
CA LEU A 28 0.95 14.84 2.38
C LEU A 28 1.20 16.25 1.84
N GLY A 29 0.92 16.50 0.56
CA GLY A 29 1.09 17.80 -0.08
C GLY A 29 2.49 18.39 0.15
N GLY A 30 2.56 19.59 0.75
CA GLY A 30 3.82 20.25 1.07
C GLY A 30 4.73 19.46 2.00
N ALA A 31 4.18 18.62 2.88
CA ALA A 31 4.97 17.82 3.83
C ALA A 31 5.82 16.75 3.12
N TRP A 32 5.37 16.25 1.97
CA TRP A 32 6.15 15.30 1.14
C TRP A 32 7.53 15.85 0.77
N THR A 33 7.60 17.16 0.48
CA THR A 33 8.85 17.83 0.10
C THR A 33 9.84 17.94 1.27
N GLY A 34 9.34 17.94 2.51
CA GLY A 34 10.14 17.98 3.73
C GLY A 34 10.68 16.61 4.18
N LEU A 35 10.20 15.51 3.59
CA LEU A 35 10.71 14.17 3.85
C LEU A 35 12.12 13.99 3.27
N SER A 36 12.97 13.26 4.00
CA SER A 36 14.28 12.87 3.49
C SER A 36 14.15 11.84 2.36
N ALA A 37 15.22 11.64 1.59
CA ALA A 37 15.24 10.59 0.57
C ALA A 37 15.04 9.18 1.19
N ALA A 38 15.56 8.96 2.39
CA ALA A 38 15.38 7.71 3.13
C ALA A 38 13.92 7.49 3.55
N ASP A 39 13.24 8.53 4.07
CA ASP A 39 11.83 8.43 4.45
C ASP A 39 10.94 8.11 3.25
N ARG A 40 11.19 8.76 2.11
CA ARG A 40 10.47 8.48 0.87
C ARG A 40 10.70 7.05 0.38
N GLU A 41 11.91 6.52 0.57
CA GLU A 41 12.22 5.14 0.24
C GLU A 41 11.52 4.15 1.17
N THR A 42 11.48 4.43 2.48
CA THR A 42 10.68 3.65 3.43
C THR A 42 9.21 3.61 3.00
N ILE A 43 8.62 4.74 2.60
CA ILE A 43 7.23 4.78 2.11
C ILE A 43 7.06 3.92 0.84
N ARG A 44 8.05 3.91 -0.08
CA ARG A 44 7.98 3.04 -1.27
C ARG A 44 8.01 1.56 -0.90
N LEU A 45 8.89 1.16 0.01
CA LEU A 45 8.97 -0.23 0.49
C LEU A 45 7.66 -0.64 1.16
N CYS A 46 7.15 0.18 2.09
CA CYS A 46 5.84 -0.03 2.70
C CYS A 46 4.73 -0.15 1.66
N ALA A 47 4.77 0.62 0.58
CA ALA A 47 3.77 0.57 -0.48
C ALA A 47 3.83 -0.74 -1.29
N VAL A 48 5.02 -1.29 -1.51
CA VAL A 48 5.20 -2.61 -2.14
C VAL A 48 4.63 -3.71 -1.24
N ASP A 49 4.95 -3.67 0.04
CA ASP A 49 4.45 -4.65 1.02
C ASP A 49 2.92 -4.57 1.13
N ALA A 50 2.36 -3.35 1.25
CA ALA A 50 0.92 -3.12 1.30
C ALA A 50 0.22 -3.57 0.00
N ALA A 51 0.81 -3.31 -1.17
CA ALA A 51 0.27 -3.79 -2.44
C ALA A 51 0.30 -5.33 -2.54
N GLY A 52 1.37 -5.96 -2.06
CA GLY A 52 1.49 -7.41 -1.97
C GLY A 52 0.44 -8.01 -1.03
N LEU A 53 0.22 -7.36 0.12
CA LEU A 53 -0.88 -7.69 1.02
C LEU A 53 -2.21 -7.59 0.31
N GLN A 54 -2.53 -6.46 -0.32
CA GLN A 54 -3.82 -6.25 -0.98
C GLN A 54 -4.12 -7.31 -2.04
N VAL A 55 -3.14 -7.67 -2.87
CA VAL A 55 -3.26 -8.77 -3.84
C VAL A 55 -3.49 -10.12 -3.15
N SER A 56 -2.79 -10.38 -2.04
CA SER A 56 -2.93 -11.62 -1.27
C SER A 56 -4.24 -11.70 -0.48
N GLY A 57 -4.69 -10.60 0.11
CA GLY A 57 -5.94 -10.48 0.89
C GLY A 57 -7.19 -10.62 0.02
N LEU A 58 -7.13 -10.21 -1.25
CA LEU A 58 -8.16 -10.53 -2.25
C LEU A 58 -8.27 -12.05 -2.51
N LEU A 59 -7.21 -12.80 -2.23
CA LEU A 59 -7.12 -14.25 -2.42
C LEU A 59 -7.22 -15.02 -1.10
N ALA A 60 -7.13 -14.35 0.05
CA ALA A 60 -7.11 -14.95 1.37
C ALA A 60 -8.46 -15.59 1.69
N ARG A 61 -8.44 -16.89 2.01
CA ARG A 61 -9.63 -17.70 2.32
C ARG A 61 -9.56 -18.33 3.71
N SER A 62 -8.48 -18.11 4.48
CA SER A 62 -8.23 -18.77 5.77
C SER A 62 -7.80 -17.83 6.90
N GLU A 63 -7.99 -18.26 8.16
CA GLU A 63 -7.59 -17.51 9.38
C GLU A 63 -6.07 -17.32 9.50
N LEU A 64 -5.25 -18.26 9.01
CA LEU A 64 -3.78 -18.13 9.04
C LEU A 64 -3.29 -16.96 8.15
N GLU A 65 -3.94 -16.76 7.00
CA GLU A 65 -3.62 -15.65 6.09
C GLU A 65 -4.00 -14.30 6.70
N LYS A 66 -5.01 -14.28 7.60
CA LYS A 66 -5.42 -13.11 8.37
C LYS A 66 -4.42 -12.75 9.46
N ASP A 67 -3.86 -13.73 10.18
CA ASP A 67 -2.80 -13.47 11.17
C ASP A 67 -1.52 -12.89 10.53
N ILE A 68 -1.17 -13.40 9.34
CA ILE A 68 -0.06 -12.85 8.54
C ILE A 68 -0.39 -11.41 8.12
N TRP A 69 -1.60 -11.17 7.62
CA TRP A 69 -2.07 -9.83 7.26
C TRP A 69 -1.94 -8.84 8.44
N ASP A 70 -2.45 -9.20 9.62
CA ASP A 70 -2.42 -8.34 10.81
C ASP A 70 -0.99 -8.07 11.29
N THR A 71 -0.07 -9.02 11.07
CA THR A 71 1.35 -8.86 11.44
C THR A 71 2.07 -7.91 10.50
N GLU A 72 1.93 -8.11 9.19
CA GLU A 72 2.54 -7.25 8.17
C GLU A 72 1.97 -5.83 8.23
N GLN A 73 0.65 -5.68 8.42
CA GLN A 73 0.03 -4.37 8.60
C GLN A 73 0.60 -3.62 9.82
N ARG A 74 0.82 -4.31 10.94
CA ARG A 74 1.44 -3.72 12.14
C ARG A 74 2.89 -3.31 11.88
N GLN A 75 3.65 -4.11 11.15
CA GLN A 75 5.04 -3.79 10.80
C GLN A 75 5.13 -2.56 9.90
N ILE A 76 4.32 -2.49 8.84
CA ILE A 76 4.23 -1.33 7.95
C ILE A 76 3.86 -0.08 8.76
N ASN A 77 2.86 -0.19 9.63
CA ASN A 77 2.43 0.93 10.46
C ASN A 77 3.54 1.43 11.39
N ALA A 78 4.30 0.52 12.01
CA ALA A 78 5.44 0.89 12.84
C ALA A 78 6.55 1.61 12.05
N GLN A 79 6.84 1.16 10.83
CA GLN A 79 7.82 1.81 9.96
C GLN A 79 7.39 3.23 9.57
N LEU A 80 6.12 3.41 9.20
CA LEU A 80 5.57 4.72 8.84
C LEU A 80 5.56 5.69 10.03
N LEU A 81 5.27 5.21 11.24
CA LEU A 81 5.31 6.01 12.45
C LEU A 81 6.73 6.43 12.86
N ASN A 82 7.75 5.70 12.42
CA ASN A 82 9.16 6.03 12.68
C ASN A 82 9.74 7.10 11.74
N ILE A 83 8.98 7.52 10.71
CA ILE A 83 9.40 8.58 9.81
C ILE A 83 9.41 9.91 10.57
N ALA A 84 10.61 10.48 10.71
CA ALA A 84 10.89 11.60 11.61
C ALA A 84 10.40 12.96 11.08
N ALA A 85 10.07 13.06 9.80
CA ALA A 85 9.79 14.33 9.14
C ALA A 85 8.28 14.69 9.15
N VAL A 86 7.99 15.81 9.79
CA VAL A 86 6.69 16.50 9.93
C VAL A 86 5.65 15.75 10.78
N GLY A 87 5.87 15.85 12.10
CA GLY A 87 4.86 16.02 13.15
C GLY A 87 3.60 15.14 13.11
N GLN A 88 3.49 14.24 14.09
CA GLN A 88 2.23 13.69 14.63
C GLN A 88 1.56 12.50 13.89
N GLY A 89 2.27 11.68 13.13
CA GLY A 89 1.69 10.45 12.55
C GLY A 89 0.92 10.63 11.24
N HIS A 90 0.96 11.83 10.66
CA HIS A 90 0.29 12.17 9.41
C HIS A 90 0.71 11.31 8.21
N VAL A 91 1.94 10.75 8.22
CA VAL A 91 2.43 9.86 7.15
C VAL A 91 1.69 8.52 7.17
N ALA A 92 1.48 7.92 8.35
CA ALA A 92 0.71 6.69 8.47
C ALA A 92 -0.75 6.91 8.06
N ASP A 93 -1.37 7.99 8.53
CA ASP A 93 -2.75 8.32 8.19
C ASP A 93 -2.95 8.58 6.70
N ALA A 94 -2.05 9.37 6.08
CA ALA A 94 -2.07 9.65 4.65
C ALA A 94 -1.89 8.36 3.83
N PHE A 95 -0.97 7.49 4.26
CA PHE A 95 -0.70 6.22 3.60
C PHE A 95 -1.91 5.27 3.65
N TRP A 96 -2.49 5.06 4.83
CA TRP A 96 -3.63 4.14 4.98
C TRP A 96 -4.89 4.69 4.31
N THR A 97 -5.08 6.01 4.29
CA THR A 97 -6.15 6.64 3.51
C THR A 97 -5.99 6.37 2.01
N ALA A 98 -4.77 6.53 1.49
CA ALA A 98 -4.47 6.21 0.10
C ALA A 98 -4.66 4.72 -0.20
N PHE A 99 -4.28 3.84 0.73
CA PHE A 99 -4.46 2.39 0.63
C PHE A 99 -5.93 1.98 0.50
N GLU A 100 -6.80 2.56 1.33
CA GLU A 100 -8.25 2.30 1.26
C GLU A 100 -8.87 2.78 -0.06
N ILE A 101 -8.46 3.95 -0.55
CA ILE A 101 -8.94 4.51 -1.83
C ILE A 101 -8.48 3.61 -2.99
N ALA A 102 -7.22 3.18 -2.98
CA ALA A 102 -6.69 2.25 -3.96
C ALA A 102 -7.42 0.89 -3.93
N GLY A 103 -7.73 0.38 -2.74
CA GLY A 103 -8.47 -0.87 -2.54
C GLY A 103 -9.91 -0.83 -3.05
N LYS A 104 -10.63 0.27 -2.81
CA LYS A 104 -11.97 0.50 -3.38
C LYS A 104 -11.93 0.53 -4.91
N GLY A 105 -10.88 1.12 -5.50
CA GLY A 105 -10.66 1.12 -6.95
C GLY A 105 -10.33 -0.25 -7.53
N LEU A 106 -9.66 -1.11 -6.77
CA LEU A 106 -9.32 -2.49 -7.14
C LEU A 106 -10.50 -3.44 -7.11
N GLY A 107 -11.39 -3.31 -6.11
CA GLY A 107 -12.63 -4.07 -6.06
C GLY A 107 -13.45 -3.89 -7.35
N ILE A 108 -13.50 -2.66 -7.86
CA ILE A 108 -14.15 -2.32 -9.15
C ILE A 108 -13.40 -2.92 -10.36
N LEU A 109 -12.08 -3.01 -10.31
CA LEU A 109 -11.26 -3.55 -11.41
C LEU A 109 -11.28 -5.08 -11.48
N ILE A 110 -11.47 -5.75 -10.35
CA ILE A 110 -11.57 -7.22 -10.26
C ILE A 110 -12.99 -7.68 -10.57
N ASP A 111 -14.02 -6.94 -10.15
CA ASP A 111 -15.42 -7.22 -10.50
C ASP A 111 -15.69 -7.10 -12.02
N LYS A 112 -14.82 -6.38 -12.75
CA LYS A 112 -14.83 -6.34 -14.23
C LYS A 112 -13.96 -7.42 -14.90
N ALA A 113 -13.21 -8.20 -14.13
CA ALA A 113 -12.28 -9.21 -14.62
C ALA A 113 -12.68 -10.66 -14.28
N LEU A 114 -13.71 -10.83 -13.44
CA LEU A 114 -14.44 -12.08 -13.20
C LEU A 114 -15.71 -12.13 -14.07
#